data_AF-A0A7Y8LU36-F1
#
_entry.id   AF-A0A7Y8LU36-F1
#
_cell.length_a   1.000
_cell.length_b   1.000
_cell.length_c   1.000
_cell.angle_alpha   90.00
_cell.angle_beta   90.00
_cell.angle_gamma   90.00
#
_symmetry.space_group_name_H-M   'P 1'
#
loop_
_entity.id
_entity.type
_entity.pdbx_description
1 polymer ?
#
loop_
_entity_poly.entity_id
_entity_poly.type
_entity_poly.pdbx_seq_one_letter_code
_entity_poly.pdbx_strand_id
1 'polypeptide(L)'
;MRTIVGRLADLRLRELFKLLASAGAEGRLLIDTSVGRAELLVREGEVCGAVTPPLVVAYTTRSGSFSFHPESVQAEGWMPTEEFLLLVEARAGEEEGGEEEVRVAPAASEPSDPLGELRDSLAEIPLGQASATLLVASADPRPYRALESVWRRRGWEMVLLQEPRWPEEAVPDAVVLHLPSSGTLAGQEAAWLGLLRRASSHLPPVPTVWIGGLADPELRHEAIVAGADFLLPAPMGEVGEAARRFREELTVVLERLLSLRHATAENAAEAFRDFFLALHADAAPAELRASLLRVAATSFRRGVLVAVRPGLLETLGGFGLGQSCPRQVSRGIEVLERAIATRRAIRCADVEPEQRHALGVLLAGGAGADGEILPLLEGEACVGVFVGDGSLRPGESTAALAMLLARSGTVVGH
;
A
#
# COMPACT_ATOMS: atom_id res chain seq x y z
N MET A 1 -7.04 31.13 -23.84
CA MET A 1 -6.24 30.10 -23.14
C MET A 1 -7.11 29.49 -22.03
N ARG A 2 -6.95 28.21 -21.68
CA ARG A 2 -7.78 27.57 -20.63
C ARG A 2 -7.19 27.83 -19.25
N THR A 3 -8.04 27.94 -18.23
CA THR A 3 -7.62 27.98 -16.81
C THR A 3 -6.82 26.72 -16.49
N ILE A 4 -5.68 26.89 -15.83
CA ILE A 4 -4.85 25.79 -15.34
C ILE A 4 -5.19 25.61 -13.86
N VAL A 5 -5.59 24.40 -13.47
CA VAL A 5 -5.93 24.07 -12.09
C VAL A 5 -5.07 22.88 -11.66
N GLY A 6 -4.56 22.91 -10.45
CA GLY A 6 -3.74 21.84 -9.90
C GLY A 6 -3.68 21.88 -8.38
N ARG A 7 -2.96 20.91 -7.81
CA ARG A 7 -2.70 20.83 -6.37
C ARG A 7 -1.25 21.21 -6.10
N LEU A 8 -1.01 21.90 -4.99
CA LEU A 8 0.34 22.29 -4.57
C LEU A 8 1.20 21.09 -4.12
N ALA A 9 0.56 19.98 -3.79
CA ALA A 9 1.22 18.70 -3.52
C ALA A 9 1.90 18.11 -4.77
N ASP A 10 1.30 18.31 -5.94
CA ASP A 10 1.80 17.78 -7.22
C ASP A 10 2.84 18.72 -7.85
N LEU A 11 2.75 20.02 -7.55
CA LEU A 11 3.60 21.05 -8.12
C LEU A 11 3.87 22.15 -7.09
N ARG A 12 5.10 22.22 -6.60
CA ARG A 12 5.46 23.17 -5.53
C ARG A 12 5.34 24.60 -6.01
N LEU A 13 5.11 25.54 -5.09
CA LEU A 13 4.96 26.96 -5.43
C LEU A 13 6.15 27.51 -6.26
N ARG A 14 7.39 27.14 -5.91
CA ARG A 14 8.59 27.52 -6.67
C ARG A 14 8.63 26.89 -8.08
N GLU A 15 8.16 25.66 -8.23
CA GLU A 15 8.09 24.97 -9.52
C GLU A 15 6.98 25.53 -10.41
N LEU A 16 5.83 25.86 -9.81
CA LEU A 16 4.72 26.55 -10.46
C LEU A 16 5.16 27.90 -11.03
N PHE A 17 5.84 28.74 -10.24
CA PHE A 17 6.33 30.01 -10.77
C PHE A 17 7.39 29.84 -11.86
N LYS A 18 8.29 28.85 -11.74
CA LYS A 18 9.26 28.52 -12.81
C LYS A 18 8.57 28.11 -14.10
N LEU A 19 7.50 27.33 -14.03
CA LEU A 19 6.70 26.94 -15.18
C LEU A 19 5.99 28.14 -15.82
N LEU A 20 5.36 29.00 -15.00
CA LEU A 20 4.70 30.21 -15.48
C LEU A 20 5.69 31.18 -16.15
N ALA A 21 6.87 31.36 -15.56
CA ALA A 21 7.95 32.16 -16.13
C ALA A 21 8.47 31.59 -17.45
N SER A 22 8.74 30.27 -17.49
CA SER A 22 9.23 29.59 -18.70
C SER A 22 8.23 29.61 -19.84
N ALA A 23 6.94 29.62 -19.52
CA ALA A 23 5.86 29.71 -20.50
C ALA A 23 5.57 31.15 -20.96
N GLY A 24 6.24 32.18 -20.40
CA GLY A 24 5.92 33.58 -20.65
C GLY A 24 4.47 33.91 -20.29
N ALA A 25 3.94 33.29 -19.24
CA ALA A 25 2.53 33.40 -18.90
C ALA A 25 2.21 34.75 -18.25
N GLU A 26 1.05 35.29 -18.60
CA GLU A 26 0.45 36.49 -17.99
C GLU A 26 -0.95 36.11 -17.49
N GLY A 27 -1.27 36.46 -16.24
CA GLY A 27 -2.56 36.14 -15.66
C GLY A 27 -2.63 36.24 -14.14
N ARG A 28 -3.77 35.81 -13.61
CA ARG A 28 -4.07 35.78 -12.18
C ARG A 28 -3.88 34.38 -11.62
N LEU A 29 -3.08 34.28 -10.57
CA LEU A 29 -2.86 33.06 -9.81
C LEU A 29 -3.62 33.13 -8.48
N LEU A 30 -4.51 32.17 -8.27
CA LEU A 30 -5.25 32.00 -7.03
C LEU A 30 -4.72 30.76 -6.31
N ILE A 31 -4.53 30.88 -5.01
CA ILE A 31 -4.07 29.81 -4.13
C ILE A 31 -5.06 29.66 -2.99
N ASP A 32 -5.69 28.50 -2.91
CA ASP A 32 -6.68 28.15 -1.89
C ASP A 32 -6.09 27.13 -0.92
N THR A 33 -6.07 27.48 0.36
CA THR A 33 -5.54 26.67 1.47
C THR A 33 -6.55 26.55 2.61
N SER A 34 -6.25 25.74 3.63
CA SER A 34 -7.08 25.63 4.85
C SER A 34 -7.20 26.94 5.63
N VAL A 35 -6.19 27.82 5.54
CA VAL A 35 -6.18 29.12 6.24
C VAL A 35 -6.75 30.28 5.42
N GLY A 36 -7.22 30.00 4.19
CA GLY A 36 -7.88 30.97 3.33
C GLY A 36 -7.31 31.01 1.91
N ARG A 37 -7.59 32.11 1.21
CA ARG A 37 -7.27 32.31 -0.20
C ARG A 37 -6.27 33.44 -0.40
N ALA A 38 -5.24 33.20 -1.21
CA ALA A 38 -4.32 34.21 -1.71
C ALA A 38 -4.55 34.45 -3.21
N GLU A 39 -4.38 35.69 -3.63
CA GLU A 39 -4.46 36.11 -5.03
C GLU A 39 -3.19 36.87 -5.39
N LEU A 40 -2.56 36.44 -6.48
CA LEU A 40 -1.33 37.00 -7.04
C LEU A 40 -1.53 37.26 -8.52
N LEU A 41 -0.89 38.30 -9.04
CA LEU A 41 -0.79 38.57 -10.46
C LEU A 41 0.60 38.14 -10.93
N VAL A 42 0.67 37.46 -12.06
CA VAL A 42 1.92 36.92 -12.62
C VAL A 42 2.07 37.41 -14.05
N ARG A 43 3.25 37.90 -14.40
CA ARG A 43 3.60 38.32 -15.76
C ARG A 43 5.08 38.11 -16.01
N GLU A 44 5.42 37.29 -17.00
CA GLU A 44 6.80 37.15 -17.53
C GLU A 44 7.89 36.92 -16.46
N GLY A 45 7.58 36.14 -15.41
CA GLY A 45 8.52 35.87 -14.31
C GLY A 45 8.55 36.92 -13.20
N GLU A 46 7.69 37.93 -13.28
CA GLU A 46 7.38 38.87 -12.20
C GLU A 46 6.06 38.48 -11.51
N VAL A 47 5.98 38.81 -10.21
CA VAL A 47 4.80 38.61 -9.38
C VAL A 47 4.40 39.93 -8.75
N CYS A 48 3.10 40.20 -8.68
CA CYS A 48 2.53 41.33 -7.96
C CYS A 48 1.45 40.81 -7.01
N GLY A 49 1.64 41.03 -5.72
CA GLY A 49 0.72 40.59 -4.67
C GLY A 49 1.35 40.67 -3.28
N ALA A 50 0.54 40.50 -2.24
CA ALA A 50 1.02 40.50 -0.87
C ALA A 50 1.41 39.09 -0.43
N VAL A 51 2.45 38.99 0.41
CA VAL A 51 2.73 37.77 1.16
C VAL A 51 1.70 37.64 2.27
N THR A 52 0.75 36.73 2.10
CA THR A 52 -0.35 36.48 3.03
C THR A 52 -0.20 35.13 3.73
N PRO A 53 -0.86 34.90 4.89
CA PRO A 53 -0.78 33.61 5.58
C PRO A 53 -1.12 32.39 4.71
N PRO A 54 -2.15 32.42 3.83
CA PRO A 54 -2.40 31.33 2.88
C PRO A 54 -1.23 31.03 1.95
N LEU A 55 -0.45 32.05 1.57
CA LEU A 55 0.70 31.87 0.71
C LEU A 55 1.89 31.26 1.45
N VAL A 56 2.10 31.66 2.71
CA VAL A 56 3.13 31.09 3.59
C VAL A 56 2.82 29.62 3.87
N VAL A 57 1.58 29.29 4.22
CA VAL A 57 1.13 27.90 4.39
C VAL A 57 1.30 27.10 3.09
N ALA A 58 0.81 27.62 1.96
CA ALA A 58 1.02 26.99 0.64
C ALA A 58 2.50 26.70 0.34
N TYR A 59 3.40 27.56 0.80
CA TYR A 59 4.84 27.42 0.62
C TYR A 59 5.46 26.36 1.56
N THR A 60 5.09 26.36 2.84
CA THR A 60 5.70 25.50 3.88
C THR A 60 5.10 24.09 3.88
N THR A 61 3.77 23.97 3.88
CA THR A 61 3.07 22.68 3.99
C THR A 61 2.85 22.00 2.65
N ARG A 62 2.92 22.75 1.54
CA ARG A 62 2.54 22.30 0.18
C ARG A 62 1.09 21.83 0.09
N SER A 63 0.25 22.22 1.04
CA SER A 63 -1.17 21.89 1.04
C SER A 63 -1.98 23.01 0.37
N GLY A 64 -3.05 22.63 -0.33
CA GLY A 64 -3.92 23.54 -1.06
C GLY A 64 -3.97 23.30 -2.56
N SER A 65 -4.78 24.09 -3.23
CA SER A 65 -4.97 24.07 -4.68
C SER A 65 -4.64 25.41 -5.30
N PHE A 66 -4.24 25.39 -6.57
CA PHE A 66 -4.03 26.62 -7.33
C PHE A 66 -4.90 26.64 -8.56
N SER A 67 -5.33 27.83 -8.95
CA SER A 67 -5.95 28.09 -10.25
C SER A 67 -5.30 29.31 -10.89
N PHE A 68 -4.77 29.11 -12.09
CA PHE A 68 -4.19 30.17 -12.91
C PHE A 68 -5.14 30.51 -14.05
N HIS A 69 -5.55 31.76 -14.11
CA HIS A 69 -6.43 32.33 -15.12
C HIS A 69 -5.60 33.19 -16.07
N PRO A 70 -5.34 32.72 -17.32
CA PRO A 70 -4.61 33.51 -18.30
C PRO A 70 -5.46 34.70 -18.75
N GLU A 71 -5.06 35.89 -18.32
CA GLU A 71 -5.74 37.16 -18.62
C GLU A 71 -4.71 38.28 -18.63
N SER A 72 -4.98 39.38 -19.34
CA SER A 72 -4.07 40.52 -19.27
C SER A 72 -4.25 41.23 -17.93
N VAL A 73 -3.14 41.45 -17.22
CA VAL A 73 -3.15 42.00 -15.87
C VAL A 73 -2.38 43.32 -15.84
N GLN A 74 -3.01 44.34 -15.26
CA GLN A 74 -2.39 45.65 -15.03
C GLN A 74 -2.32 45.89 -13.53
N ALA A 75 -1.09 46.03 -13.02
CA ALA A 75 -0.82 46.35 -11.63
C ALA A 75 0.49 47.14 -11.51
N GLU A 76 0.67 47.80 -10.37
CA GLU A 76 1.89 48.48 -9.97
C GLU A 76 2.55 47.68 -8.84
N GLY A 77 3.89 47.71 -8.73
CA GLY A 77 4.61 46.97 -7.69
C GLY A 77 4.97 45.53 -8.07
N TRP A 78 5.34 45.31 -9.33
CA TRP A 78 5.93 44.05 -9.79
C TRP A 78 7.27 43.80 -9.13
N MET A 79 7.52 42.56 -8.75
CA MET A 79 8.81 42.13 -8.27
C MET A 79 9.23 40.80 -8.90
N PRO A 80 10.54 40.54 -9.06
CA PRO A 80 11.03 39.26 -9.55
C PRO A 80 10.51 38.11 -8.69
N THR A 81 10.09 37.01 -9.34
CA THR A 81 9.59 35.81 -8.65
C THR A 81 10.53 35.33 -7.54
N GLU A 82 11.84 35.29 -7.79
CA GLU A 82 12.79 34.81 -6.78
C GLU A 82 12.88 35.74 -5.57
N GLU A 83 12.76 37.06 -5.77
CA GLU A 83 12.70 38.02 -4.65
C GLU A 83 11.40 37.88 -3.86
N PHE A 84 10.28 37.65 -4.55
CA PHE A 84 9.00 37.40 -3.90
C PHE A 84 9.04 36.12 -3.05
N LEU A 85 9.61 35.04 -3.57
CA LEU A 85 9.76 33.77 -2.84
C LEU A 85 10.69 33.92 -1.63
N LEU A 86 11.73 34.75 -1.70
CA LEU A 86 12.57 35.05 -0.52
C LEU A 86 11.77 35.76 0.58
N LEU A 87 10.82 36.64 0.24
CA LEU A 87 9.93 37.25 1.24
C LEU A 87 8.99 36.24 1.88
N VAL A 88 8.49 35.26 1.11
CA VAL A 88 7.67 34.16 1.63
C VAL A 88 8.49 33.27 2.55
N GLU A 89 9.72 32.91 2.17
CA GLU A 89 10.66 32.13 2.97
C GLU A 89 11.02 32.83 4.29
N ALA A 90 11.30 34.14 4.26
CA ALA A 90 11.61 34.91 5.46
C ALA A 90 10.44 34.91 6.44
N ARG A 91 9.22 35.08 5.94
CA ARG A 91 8.00 35.10 6.76
C ARG A 91 7.62 33.73 7.32
N ALA A 92 7.91 32.66 6.59
CA ALA A 92 7.81 31.30 7.09
C ALA A 92 8.77 31.05 8.28
N GLY A 93 9.98 31.61 8.23
CA GLY A 93 10.97 31.48 9.31
C GLY A 93 10.65 32.33 10.55
N GLU A 94 9.92 33.43 10.42
CA GLU A 94 9.49 34.28 11.55
C GLU A 94 8.39 33.62 12.40
N GLU A 95 7.52 32.79 11.80
CA GLU A 95 6.48 32.04 12.54
C GLU A 95 7.05 30.90 13.39
N GLU A 96 8.25 30.38 13.08
CA GLU A 96 8.96 29.38 13.90
C GLU A 96 9.85 30.00 15.01
N GLY A 97 10.13 31.31 14.96
CA GLY A 97 11.10 31.99 15.83
C GLY A 97 10.51 32.96 16.87
N GLY A 98 9.18 33.06 16.97
CA GLY A 98 8.46 34.07 17.76
C GLY A 98 7.84 33.58 19.06
N GLU A 99 8.58 32.87 19.92
CA GLU A 99 8.20 32.68 21.33
C GLU A 99 8.96 33.67 22.22
N GLU A 100 8.43 34.88 22.40
CA GLU A 100 8.77 35.72 23.54
C GLU A 100 7.50 36.32 24.19
N GLU A 101 7.49 36.22 25.51
CA GLU A 101 6.37 36.35 26.45
C GLU A 101 5.47 37.59 26.29
N VAL A 102 4.18 37.36 25.97
CA VAL A 102 3.10 38.17 26.56
C VAL A 102 2.01 37.22 27.07
N ARG A 103 1.89 37.16 28.39
CA ARG A 103 0.78 36.54 29.11
C ARG A 103 -0.54 37.19 28.68
N VAL A 104 -1.23 36.56 27.74
CA VAL A 104 -2.69 36.61 27.63
C VAL A 104 -3.14 35.17 27.76
N ALA A 105 -4.02 34.92 28.74
CA ALA A 105 -4.56 33.59 29.01
C ALA A 105 -4.99 32.93 27.70
N PRO A 106 -4.63 31.66 27.44
CA PRO A 106 -5.08 30.99 26.24
C PRO A 106 -6.60 30.92 26.32
N ALA A 107 -7.28 31.64 25.43
CA ALA A 107 -8.57 31.19 24.96
C ALA A 107 -8.34 29.73 24.54
N ALA A 108 -9.10 28.83 25.16
CA ALA A 108 -8.96 27.38 25.00
C ALA A 108 -8.58 27.06 23.56
N SER A 109 -7.31 26.70 23.35
CA SER A 109 -6.86 26.08 22.13
C SER A 109 -7.80 24.91 21.92
N GLU A 110 -8.57 24.96 20.84
CA GLU A 110 -9.43 23.85 20.44
C GLU A 110 -8.61 22.57 20.56
N PRO A 111 -9.16 21.48 21.13
CA PRO A 111 -8.42 20.24 21.22
C PRO A 111 -7.98 19.86 19.82
N SER A 112 -6.67 19.89 19.56
CA SER A 112 -6.08 19.45 18.29
C SER A 112 -6.62 18.04 18.06
N ASP A 113 -7.43 17.84 17.02
CA ASP A 113 -7.99 16.54 16.70
C ASP A 113 -6.85 15.64 16.23
N PRO A 114 -6.31 14.76 17.10
CA PRO A 114 -5.15 13.95 16.74
C PRO A 114 -5.50 12.93 15.65
N LEU A 115 -6.79 12.63 15.48
CA LEU A 115 -7.29 11.80 14.39
C LEU A 115 -7.39 12.60 13.08
N GLY A 116 -7.72 13.89 13.16
CA GLY A 116 -7.67 14.83 12.04
C GLY A 116 -6.26 14.97 11.48
N GLU A 117 -5.26 15.19 12.34
CA GLU A 117 -3.85 15.26 11.93
C GLU A 117 -3.34 13.95 11.33
N LEU A 118 -3.73 12.80 11.91
CA LEU A 118 -3.41 11.48 11.37
C LEU A 118 -4.09 11.24 10.01
N ARG A 119 -5.34 11.68 9.84
CA ARG A 119 -6.10 11.58 8.58
C ARG A 119 -5.41 12.36 7.47
N ASP A 120 -5.05 13.61 7.76
CA ASP A 120 -4.41 14.49 6.78
C ASP A 120 -3.01 13.96 6.44
N SER A 121 -2.25 13.49 7.45
CA SER A 121 -0.97 12.81 7.25
C SER A 121 -1.08 11.55 6.39
N LEU A 122 -2.05 10.66 6.65
CA LEU A 122 -2.25 9.43 5.89
C LEU A 122 -2.73 9.69 4.45
N ALA A 123 -3.50 10.78 4.23
CA ALA A 123 -3.92 11.20 2.90
C ALA A 123 -2.75 11.75 2.08
N GLU A 124 -1.75 12.36 2.73
CA GLU A 124 -0.59 12.99 2.09
C GLU A 124 0.60 12.05 1.90
N ILE A 125 0.69 10.93 2.64
CA ILE A 125 1.78 9.94 2.45
C ILE A 125 1.69 9.35 1.03
N PRO A 126 2.67 9.61 0.16
CA PRO A 126 2.81 8.90 -1.09
C PRO A 126 3.10 7.44 -0.74
N LEU A 127 2.26 6.52 -1.19
CA LEU A 127 2.59 5.10 -1.18
C LEU A 127 3.63 4.92 -2.29
N GLY A 128 4.91 5.12 -1.97
CA GLY A 128 6.01 5.20 -2.94
C GLY A 128 7.25 4.42 -2.51
N GLN A 129 7.70 3.53 -3.40
CA GLN A 129 8.91 2.70 -3.41
C GLN A 129 9.70 2.61 -2.09
N ALA A 130 9.30 1.65 -1.25
CA ALA A 130 10.16 1.18 -0.17
C ALA A 130 11.49 0.66 -0.75
N SER A 131 12.60 0.96 -0.07
CA SER A 131 13.88 0.33 -0.39
C SER A 131 13.75 -1.19 -0.23
N ALA A 132 14.08 -1.94 -1.27
CA ALA A 132 13.91 -3.40 -1.27
C ALA A 132 15.18 -4.10 -0.77
N THR A 133 15.04 -5.01 0.19
CA THR A 133 16.14 -5.84 0.70
C THR A 133 16.20 -7.16 -0.07
N LEU A 134 17.34 -7.46 -0.68
CA LEU A 134 17.58 -8.67 -1.46
C LEU A 134 18.54 -9.59 -0.71
N LEU A 135 18.08 -10.79 -0.38
CA LEU A 135 18.95 -11.84 0.14
C LEU A 135 19.58 -12.59 -1.04
N VAL A 136 20.90 -12.67 -1.09
CA VAL A 136 21.64 -13.52 -2.02
C VAL A 136 22.37 -14.59 -1.22
N ALA A 137 21.91 -15.84 -1.31
CA ALA A 137 22.64 -16.98 -0.77
C ALA A 137 23.43 -17.63 -1.92
N SER A 138 24.76 -17.60 -1.85
CA SER A 138 25.61 -18.20 -2.87
C SER A 138 26.97 -18.62 -2.33
N ALA A 139 27.37 -19.86 -2.61
CA ALA A 139 28.73 -20.32 -2.32
C ALA A 139 29.81 -19.56 -3.11
N ASP A 140 29.44 -18.91 -4.23
CA ASP A 140 30.34 -18.02 -4.97
C ASP A 140 29.83 -16.57 -4.94
N PRO A 141 30.39 -15.70 -4.09
CA PRO A 141 29.97 -14.30 -3.98
C PRO A 141 30.43 -13.42 -5.16
N ARG A 142 31.38 -13.89 -5.98
CA ARG A 142 32.09 -13.04 -6.97
C ARG A 142 31.18 -12.45 -8.04
N PRO A 143 30.18 -13.16 -8.61
CA PRO A 143 29.25 -12.59 -9.59
C PRO A 143 28.43 -11.41 -9.06
N TYR A 144 28.21 -11.34 -7.75
CA TYR A 144 27.30 -10.39 -7.10
C TYR A 144 27.98 -9.12 -6.60
N ARG A 145 29.31 -9.15 -6.37
CA ARG A 145 30.05 -7.94 -5.96
C ARG A 145 29.90 -6.78 -6.93
N ALA A 146 29.84 -7.08 -8.23
CA ALA A 146 29.63 -6.07 -9.26
C ALA A 146 28.18 -5.52 -9.28
N LEU A 147 27.21 -6.28 -8.77
CA LEU A 147 25.79 -5.92 -8.73
C LEU A 147 25.46 -4.99 -7.55
N GLU A 148 26.23 -5.02 -6.47
CA GLU A 148 25.96 -4.21 -5.26
C GLU A 148 25.77 -2.73 -5.57
N SER A 149 26.70 -2.11 -6.32
CA SER A 149 26.59 -0.69 -6.72
C SER A 149 25.47 -0.41 -7.73
N VAL A 150 25.07 -1.42 -8.49
CA VAL A 150 24.02 -1.32 -9.53
C VAL A 150 22.64 -1.39 -8.88
N TRP A 151 22.48 -2.28 -7.91
CA TRP A 151 21.26 -2.47 -7.13
C TRP A 151 21.07 -1.38 -6.10
N ARG A 152 22.13 -0.90 -5.43
CA ARG A 152 22.05 0.26 -4.52
C ARG A 152 21.53 1.51 -5.23
N ARG A 153 21.96 1.76 -6.48
CA ARG A 153 21.43 2.87 -7.30
C ARG A 153 19.95 2.74 -7.67
N ARG A 154 19.38 1.54 -7.55
CA ARG A 154 17.94 1.26 -7.73
C ARG A 154 17.16 1.30 -6.41
N GLY A 155 17.81 1.68 -5.30
CA GLY A 155 17.20 1.65 -3.97
C GLY A 155 17.12 0.25 -3.38
N TRP A 156 17.87 -0.73 -3.90
CA TRP A 156 17.90 -2.09 -3.35
C TRP A 156 19.13 -2.29 -2.47
N GLU A 157 18.93 -2.90 -1.32
CA GLU A 157 19.98 -3.31 -0.40
C GLU A 157 20.25 -4.80 -0.56
N MET A 158 21.52 -5.20 -0.71
CA MET A 158 21.90 -6.59 -0.90
C MET A 158 22.51 -7.16 0.37
N VAL A 159 21.92 -8.24 0.89
CA VAL A 159 22.47 -9.07 1.96
C VAL A 159 23.05 -10.33 1.33
N LEU A 160 24.38 -10.45 1.30
CA LEU A 160 25.08 -11.57 0.67
C LEU A 160 25.57 -12.58 1.71
N LEU A 161 25.07 -13.82 1.63
CA LEU A 161 25.47 -14.94 2.48
C LEU A 161 26.17 -16.02 1.64
N GLN A 162 27.27 -16.56 2.16
CA GLN A 162 28.04 -17.63 1.49
C GLN A 162 27.49 -19.04 1.76
N GLU A 163 26.47 -19.15 2.62
CA GLU A 163 25.85 -20.40 3.04
C GLU A 163 24.33 -20.29 2.96
N PRO A 164 23.60 -21.40 2.80
CA PRO A 164 22.14 -21.41 2.74
C PRO A 164 21.53 -21.16 4.13
N ARG A 165 21.53 -19.90 4.56
CA ARG A 165 20.93 -19.44 5.82
C ARG A 165 19.92 -18.31 5.58
N TRP A 166 18.90 -18.25 6.44
CA TRP A 166 17.94 -17.15 6.47
C TRP A 166 18.40 -16.07 7.48
N PRO A 167 18.33 -14.77 7.15
CA PRO A 167 18.71 -13.70 8.06
C PRO A 167 17.80 -13.63 9.29
N GLU A 168 18.35 -13.29 10.45
CA GLU A 168 17.58 -13.23 11.72
C GLU A 168 16.92 -11.85 11.94
N GLU A 169 17.46 -10.80 11.34
CA GLU A 169 17.13 -9.41 11.66
C GLU A 169 15.89 -8.88 10.90
N ALA A 170 15.63 -9.35 9.68
CA ALA A 170 14.49 -8.92 8.87
C ALA A 170 14.14 -9.94 7.76
N VAL A 171 12.87 -9.90 7.29
CA VAL A 171 12.41 -10.68 6.14
C VAL A 171 12.77 -9.93 4.85
N PRO A 172 13.53 -10.53 3.92
CA PRO A 172 13.89 -9.89 2.66
C PRO A 172 12.69 -9.75 1.70
N ASP A 173 12.80 -8.80 0.78
CA ASP A 173 11.81 -8.53 -0.28
C ASP A 173 11.93 -9.47 -1.47
N ALA A 174 13.11 -10.04 -1.69
CA ALA A 174 13.33 -11.18 -2.59
C ALA A 174 14.56 -12.00 -2.17
N VAL A 175 14.61 -13.26 -2.61
CA VAL A 175 15.74 -14.16 -2.36
C VAL A 175 16.31 -14.69 -3.67
N VAL A 176 17.64 -14.64 -3.80
CA VAL A 176 18.41 -15.30 -4.86
C VAL A 176 19.16 -16.47 -4.25
N LEU A 177 18.88 -17.66 -4.76
CA LEU A 177 19.52 -18.91 -4.33
C LEU A 177 20.42 -19.40 -5.46
N HIS A 178 21.73 -19.21 -5.31
CA HIS A 178 22.69 -19.64 -6.32
C HIS A 178 23.49 -20.83 -5.84
N LEU A 179 23.18 -21.96 -6.45
CA LEU A 179 23.67 -23.25 -6.06
C LEU A 179 25.18 -23.35 -6.32
N PRO A 180 25.90 -24.04 -5.42
CA PRO A 180 27.29 -24.40 -5.69
C PRO A 180 27.38 -25.35 -6.89
N SER A 181 28.56 -25.45 -7.49
CA SER A 181 28.82 -26.42 -8.57
C SER A 181 28.52 -27.86 -8.12
N SER A 182 28.20 -28.74 -9.08
CA SER A 182 27.61 -30.06 -8.80
C SER A 182 28.41 -30.93 -7.81
N GLY A 183 29.74 -30.81 -7.78
CA GLY A 183 30.60 -31.56 -6.85
C GLY A 183 30.51 -31.09 -5.39
N THR A 184 30.10 -29.84 -5.17
CA THR A 184 29.95 -29.19 -3.86
C THR A 184 28.51 -29.17 -3.34
N LEU A 185 27.54 -29.55 -4.18
CA LEU A 185 26.13 -29.61 -3.83
C LEU A 185 25.75 -30.91 -3.10
N ALA A 186 26.47 -32.00 -3.37
CA ALA A 186 26.16 -33.34 -2.88
C ALA A 186 25.95 -33.37 -1.35
N GLY A 187 24.73 -33.70 -0.91
CA GLY A 187 24.32 -33.78 0.49
C GLY A 187 23.91 -32.43 1.12
N GLN A 188 23.88 -31.34 0.35
CA GLN A 188 23.43 -30.01 0.79
C GLN A 188 22.11 -29.58 0.15
N GLU A 189 21.54 -30.37 -0.75
CA GLU A 189 20.33 -30.06 -1.54
C GLU A 189 19.17 -29.66 -0.62
N ALA A 190 19.00 -30.42 0.47
CA ALA A 190 17.95 -30.20 1.45
C ALA A 190 18.04 -28.82 2.13
N ALA A 191 19.25 -28.28 2.33
CA ALA A 191 19.44 -26.97 2.96
C ALA A 191 19.00 -25.84 2.02
N TRP A 192 19.36 -25.93 0.73
CA TRP A 192 18.97 -24.97 -0.31
C TRP A 192 17.45 -24.99 -0.57
N LEU A 193 16.88 -26.19 -0.69
CA LEU A 193 15.43 -26.36 -0.80
C LEU A 193 14.71 -25.91 0.47
N GLY A 194 15.34 -26.04 1.64
CA GLY A 194 14.82 -25.55 2.92
C GLY A 194 14.65 -24.03 2.93
N LEU A 195 15.61 -23.27 2.38
CA LEU A 195 15.46 -21.82 2.21
C LEU A 195 14.31 -21.46 1.27
N LEU A 196 14.15 -22.23 0.18
CA LEU A 196 13.10 -21.98 -0.78
C LEU A 196 11.71 -22.23 -0.18
N ARG A 197 11.54 -23.34 0.55
CA ARG A 197 10.32 -23.61 1.33
C ARG A 197 10.06 -22.56 2.40
N ARG A 198 11.12 -22.03 3.02
CA ARG A 198 11.00 -20.96 3.99
C ARG A 198 10.51 -19.67 3.33
N ALA A 199 11.09 -19.28 2.20
CA ALA A 199 10.65 -18.12 1.42
C ALA A 199 9.19 -18.24 0.99
N SER A 200 8.77 -19.41 0.52
CA SER A 200 7.37 -19.67 0.14
C SER A 200 6.41 -19.76 1.33
N SER A 201 6.92 -20.03 2.54
CA SER A 201 6.14 -19.98 3.78
C SER A 201 5.96 -18.56 4.37
N HIS A 202 6.71 -17.56 3.87
CA HIS A 202 6.56 -16.17 4.28
C HIS A 202 5.33 -15.51 3.66
N LEU A 203 4.85 -14.44 4.29
CA LEU A 203 3.49 -13.94 4.16
C LEU A 203 3.51 -12.40 4.01
N PRO A 204 3.46 -11.84 2.78
CA PRO A 204 3.36 -12.53 1.49
C PRO A 204 4.61 -13.36 1.15
N PRO A 205 4.48 -14.41 0.29
CA PRO A 205 5.61 -15.21 -0.17
C PRO A 205 6.74 -14.33 -0.65
N VAL A 206 7.95 -14.62 -0.17
CA VAL A 206 9.12 -13.89 -0.62
C VAL A 206 9.53 -14.47 -1.97
N PRO A 207 9.50 -13.67 -3.05
CA PRO A 207 9.82 -14.16 -4.38
C PRO A 207 11.25 -14.68 -4.43
N THR A 208 11.44 -15.80 -5.13
CA THR A 208 12.69 -16.55 -5.19
C THR A 208 13.20 -16.72 -6.62
N VAL A 209 14.49 -16.48 -6.80
CA VAL A 209 15.21 -16.80 -8.05
C VAL A 209 16.20 -17.92 -7.76
N TRP A 210 15.97 -19.08 -8.39
CA TRP A 210 16.84 -20.24 -8.29
C TRP A 210 17.86 -20.26 -9.42
N ILE A 211 19.15 -20.35 -9.08
CA ILE A 211 20.25 -20.25 -10.04
C ILE A 211 21.13 -21.49 -9.97
N GLY A 212 21.30 -22.16 -11.11
CA GLY A 212 22.12 -23.38 -11.23
C GLY A 212 21.35 -24.67 -10.99
N GLY A 213 22.01 -25.82 -11.14
CA GLY A 213 21.40 -27.15 -10.96
C GLY A 213 20.35 -27.55 -12.01
N LEU A 214 20.09 -26.72 -13.04
CA LEU A 214 18.99 -26.93 -14.00
C LEU A 214 19.16 -28.13 -14.94
N ALA A 215 20.39 -28.64 -15.04
CA ALA A 215 20.70 -29.84 -15.82
C ALA A 215 20.24 -31.13 -15.11
N ASP A 216 20.01 -31.08 -13.80
CA ASP A 216 19.44 -32.18 -13.01
C ASP A 216 17.91 -32.06 -13.01
N PRO A 217 17.17 -33.00 -13.64
CA PRO A 217 15.72 -32.95 -13.72
C PRO A 217 15.02 -33.09 -12.37
N GLU A 218 15.59 -33.88 -11.44
CA GLU A 218 14.99 -34.14 -10.13
C GLU A 218 15.09 -32.89 -9.27
N LEU A 219 16.29 -32.33 -9.14
CA LEU A 219 16.52 -31.10 -8.38
C LEU A 219 15.72 -29.92 -8.94
N ARG A 220 15.61 -29.81 -10.27
CA ARG A 220 14.78 -28.80 -10.92
C ARG A 220 13.30 -28.98 -10.57
N HIS A 221 12.80 -30.21 -10.59
CA HIS A 221 11.41 -30.50 -10.20
C HIS A 221 11.16 -30.14 -8.74
N GLU A 222 12.07 -30.53 -7.83
CA GLU A 222 11.97 -30.22 -6.41
C GLU A 222 12.00 -28.72 -6.12
N ALA A 223 12.83 -27.94 -6.84
CA ALA A 223 12.85 -26.48 -6.72
C ALA A 223 11.51 -25.84 -7.13
N ILE A 224 10.89 -26.32 -8.22
CA ILE A 224 9.57 -25.85 -8.66
C ILE A 224 8.51 -26.18 -7.61
N VAL A 225 8.48 -27.42 -7.12
CA VAL A 225 7.51 -27.88 -6.10
C VAL A 225 7.69 -27.14 -4.78
N ALA A 226 8.93 -26.80 -4.41
CA ALA A 226 9.22 -26.03 -3.21
C ALA A 226 8.74 -24.55 -3.31
N GLY A 227 8.47 -24.05 -4.53
CA GLY A 227 7.93 -22.71 -4.79
C GLY A 227 8.88 -21.74 -5.47
N ALA A 228 9.83 -22.20 -6.31
CA ALA A 228 10.70 -21.30 -7.08
C ALA A 228 9.88 -20.42 -8.05
N ASP A 229 9.98 -19.10 -7.94
CA ASP A 229 9.25 -18.19 -8.84
C ASP A 229 9.92 -18.06 -10.21
N PHE A 230 11.25 -18.17 -10.24
CA PHE A 230 12.01 -18.12 -11.49
C PHE A 230 13.28 -18.97 -11.41
N LEU A 231 13.63 -19.64 -12.50
CA LEU A 231 14.85 -20.45 -12.60
C LEU A 231 15.79 -19.87 -13.67
N LEU A 232 17.06 -19.65 -13.31
CA LEU A 232 18.11 -19.16 -14.20
C LEU A 232 19.30 -20.13 -14.26
N PRO A 233 19.96 -20.27 -15.43
CA PRO A 233 21.23 -20.99 -15.51
C PRO A 233 22.31 -20.21 -14.74
N ALA A 234 23.26 -20.94 -14.15
CA ALA A 234 24.45 -20.32 -13.57
C ALA A 234 25.35 -19.72 -14.68
N PRO A 235 26.03 -18.60 -14.43
CA PRO A 235 26.90 -18.00 -15.44
C PRO A 235 28.09 -18.91 -15.74
N MET A 236 28.45 -19.04 -17.02
CA MET A 236 29.66 -19.75 -17.44
C MET A 236 30.89 -18.85 -17.26
N GLY A 237 31.33 -18.70 -16.02
CA GLY A 237 32.49 -17.89 -15.63
C GLY A 237 32.15 -16.49 -15.07
N GLU A 238 33.16 -15.81 -14.55
CA GLU A 238 33.00 -14.54 -13.81
C GLU A 238 33.03 -13.29 -14.69
N VAL A 239 33.69 -13.39 -15.85
CA VAL A 239 34.02 -12.26 -16.74
C VAL A 239 33.54 -12.55 -18.16
N GLY A 240 33.28 -11.49 -18.91
CA GLY A 240 32.86 -11.56 -20.30
C GLY A 240 31.35 -11.44 -20.48
N GLU A 241 30.91 -11.66 -21.71
CA GLU A 241 29.55 -11.39 -22.17
C GLU A 241 28.51 -12.27 -21.47
N ALA A 242 28.82 -13.54 -21.19
CA ALA A 242 27.92 -14.44 -20.49
C ALA A 242 27.65 -14.00 -19.04
N ALA A 243 28.69 -13.58 -18.32
CA ALA A 243 28.56 -13.04 -16.97
C ALA A 243 27.81 -11.69 -16.95
N ARG A 244 28.00 -10.85 -17.98
CA ARG A 244 27.24 -9.60 -18.15
C ARG A 244 25.75 -9.88 -18.35
N ARG A 245 25.39 -10.77 -19.27
CA ARG A 245 24.00 -11.14 -19.55
C ARG A 245 23.31 -11.74 -18.34
N PHE A 246 23.97 -12.64 -17.63
CA PHE A 246 23.44 -13.21 -16.39
C PHE A 246 23.07 -12.11 -15.37
N ARG A 247 23.95 -11.13 -15.16
CA ARG A 247 23.70 -10.00 -14.25
C ARG A 247 22.52 -9.13 -14.70
N GLU A 248 22.38 -8.91 -16.00
CA GLU A 248 21.26 -8.16 -16.58
C GLU A 248 19.94 -8.91 -16.44
N GLU A 249 19.92 -10.19 -16.82
CA GLU A 249 18.74 -11.07 -16.70
C GLU A 249 18.27 -11.19 -15.26
N LEU A 250 19.20 -11.44 -14.32
CA LEU A 250 18.87 -11.51 -12.90
C LEU A 250 18.26 -10.19 -12.40
N THR A 251 18.82 -9.05 -12.80
CA THR A 251 18.30 -7.74 -12.40
C THR A 251 16.89 -7.51 -12.94
N VAL A 252 16.64 -7.83 -14.21
CA VAL A 252 15.31 -7.69 -14.84
C VAL A 252 14.28 -8.61 -14.19
N VAL A 253 14.66 -9.86 -13.89
CA VAL A 253 13.78 -10.81 -13.21
C VAL A 253 13.41 -10.30 -11.82
N LEU A 254 14.39 -9.85 -11.03
CA LEU A 254 14.13 -9.29 -9.71
C LEU A 254 13.26 -8.04 -9.78
N GLU A 255 13.50 -7.15 -10.74
CA GLU A 255 12.70 -5.94 -10.95
C GLU A 255 11.23 -6.28 -11.20
N ARG A 256 10.96 -7.29 -12.03
CA ARG A 256 9.61 -7.77 -12.30
C ARG A 256 8.96 -8.39 -11.06
N LEU A 257 9.67 -9.24 -10.33
CA LEU A 257 9.15 -9.91 -9.14
C LEU A 257 8.84 -8.90 -8.03
N LEU A 258 9.74 -7.95 -7.81
CA LEU A 258 9.53 -6.86 -6.85
C LEU A 258 8.36 -5.98 -7.28
N SER A 259 8.25 -5.60 -8.55
CA SER A 259 7.13 -4.77 -9.03
C SER A 259 5.77 -5.44 -8.82
N LEU A 260 5.66 -6.76 -9.03
CA LEU A 260 4.43 -7.52 -8.77
C LEU A 260 4.07 -7.56 -7.28
N ARG A 261 5.08 -7.67 -6.42
CA ARG A 261 4.92 -7.65 -4.96
C ARG A 261 4.49 -6.27 -4.48
N HIS A 262 5.13 -5.21 -4.97
CA HIS A 262 4.78 -3.82 -4.64
C HIS A 262 3.36 -3.49 -5.09
N ALA A 263 2.97 -3.82 -6.33
CA ALA A 263 1.60 -3.57 -6.81
C ALA A 263 0.54 -4.28 -5.95
N THR A 264 0.84 -5.46 -5.41
CA THR A 264 -0.07 -6.13 -4.45
C THR A 264 -0.15 -5.37 -3.13
N ALA A 265 1.00 -5.00 -2.56
CA ALA A 265 1.08 -4.32 -1.28
C ALA A 265 0.48 -2.91 -1.33
N GLU A 266 0.73 -2.16 -2.40
CA GLU A 266 0.16 -0.84 -2.68
C GLU A 266 -1.37 -0.92 -2.76
N ASN A 267 -1.94 -1.87 -3.52
CA ASN A 267 -3.39 -2.06 -3.58
C ASN A 267 -4.03 -2.34 -2.20
N ALA A 268 -3.34 -3.10 -1.33
CA ALA A 268 -3.83 -3.40 0.01
C ALA A 268 -3.73 -2.19 0.96
N ALA A 269 -2.62 -1.46 0.89
CA ALA A 269 -2.40 -0.24 1.65
C ALA A 269 -3.38 0.88 1.22
N GLU A 270 -3.63 1.02 -0.09
CA GLU A 270 -4.62 1.93 -0.64
C GLU A 270 -6.03 1.57 -0.18
N ALA A 271 -6.44 0.29 -0.27
CA ALA A 271 -7.75 -0.14 0.19
C ALA A 271 -7.96 0.12 1.69
N PHE A 272 -6.94 -0.15 2.51
CA PHE A 272 -7.00 0.13 3.95
C PHE A 272 -7.07 1.63 4.24
N ARG A 273 -6.23 2.44 3.58
CA ARG A 273 -6.25 3.90 3.70
C ARG A 273 -7.63 4.44 3.32
N ASP A 274 -8.18 4.04 2.18
CA ASP A 274 -9.51 4.44 1.73
C ASP A 274 -10.58 4.12 2.77
N PHE A 275 -10.54 2.92 3.34
CA PHE A 275 -11.48 2.53 4.41
C PHE A 275 -11.30 3.37 5.68
N PHE A 276 -10.05 3.59 6.12
CA PHE A 276 -9.75 4.41 7.29
C PHE A 276 -10.23 5.86 7.10
N LEU A 277 -9.95 6.46 5.94
CA LEU A 277 -10.40 7.81 5.61
C LEU A 277 -11.93 7.89 5.58
N ALA A 278 -12.60 6.92 4.96
CA ALA A 278 -14.06 6.88 4.92
C ALA A 278 -14.67 6.79 6.33
N LEU A 279 -14.08 5.97 7.22
CA LEU A 279 -14.56 5.80 8.60
C LEU A 279 -14.46 7.08 9.43
N HIS A 280 -13.52 7.98 9.10
CA HIS A 280 -13.30 9.25 9.81
C HIS A 280 -13.86 10.48 9.08
N ALA A 281 -14.52 10.29 7.94
CA ALA A 281 -15.13 11.37 7.15
C ALA A 281 -16.66 11.42 7.29
N ASP A 282 -17.25 10.72 8.28
CA ASP A 282 -18.70 10.50 8.41
C ASP A 282 -19.33 10.00 7.09
N ALA A 283 -18.60 9.15 6.36
CA ALA A 283 -19.07 8.63 5.09
C ALA A 283 -20.36 7.82 5.26
N ALA A 284 -21.21 7.83 4.24
CA ALA A 284 -22.46 7.09 4.29
C ALA A 284 -22.20 5.58 4.52
N PRO A 285 -23.06 4.86 5.26
CA PRO A 285 -22.84 3.43 5.53
C PRO A 285 -22.61 2.58 4.28
N ALA A 286 -23.20 2.96 3.14
CA ALA A 286 -22.97 2.29 1.87
C ALA A 286 -21.52 2.42 1.36
N GLU A 287 -20.90 3.58 1.53
CA GLU A 287 -19.51 3.85 1.13
C GLU A 287 -18.51 3.15 2.07
N LEU A 288 -18.81 3.12 3.36
CA LEU A 288 -18.06 2.35 4.35
C LEU A 288 -18.09 0.85 4.01
N ARG A 289 -19.26 0.31 3.65
CA ARG A 289 -19.41 -1.09 3.23
C ARG A 289 -18.61 -1.38 1.98
N ALA A 290 -18.69 -0.52 0.98
CA ALA A 290 -17.95 -0.69 -0.27
C ALA A 290 -16.43 -0.69 0.00
N SER A 291 -15.94 0.20 0.87
CA SER A 291 -14.53 0.28 1.23
C SER A 291 -14.07 -0.92 2.07
N LEU A 292 -14.88 -1.37 3.04
CA LEU A 292 -14.63 -2.58 3.81
C LEU A 292 -14.58 -3.84 2.93
N LEU A 293 -15.48 -3.96 1.95
CA LEU A 293 -15.47 -5.05 0.98
C LEU A 293 -14.25 -4.98 0.05
N ARG A 294 -13.77 -3.79 -0.31
CA ARG A 294 -12.51 -3.62 -1.06
C ARG A 294 -11.31 -4.09 -0.25
N VAL A 295 -11.24 -3.75 1.05
CA VAL A 295 -10.20 -4.28 1.96
C VAL A 295 -10.31 -5.80 2.07
N ALA A 296 -11.51 -6.35 2.27
CA ALA A 296 -11.67 -7.80 2.35
C ALA A 296 -11.30 -8.54 1.04
N ALA A 297 -11.50 -7.88 -0.11
CA ALA A 297 -11.12 -8.41 -1.42
C ALA A 297 -9.60 -8.46 -1.67
N THR A 298 -8.78 -7.84 -0.83
CA THR A 298 -7.32 -8.03 -0.88
C THR A 298 -6.92 -9.40 -0.36
N SER A 299 -7.71 -9.94 0.58
CA SER A 299 -7.43 -11.22 1.26
C SER A 299 -8.23 -12.40 0.75
N PHE A 300 -9.45 -12.19 0.27
CA PHE A 300 -10.30 -13.27 -0.22
C PHE A 300 -10.58 -13.12 -1.72
N ARG A 301 -10.80 -14.25 -2.41
CA ARG A 301 -11.20 -14.25 -3.82
C ARG A 301 -12.67 -13.89 -4.00
N ARG A 302 -13.51 -14.31 -3.05
CA ARG A 302 -14.94 -14.01 -2.98
C ARG A 302 -15.34 -13.74 -1.54
N GLY A 303 -16.33 -12.90 -1.34
CA GLY A 303 -16.82 -12.59 -0.01
C GLY A 303 -18.19 -11.95 0.00
N VAL A 304 -18.93 -12.16 1.08
CA VAL A 304 -20.26 -11.59 1.33
C VAL A 304 -20.26 -10.94 2.70
N LEU A 305 -20.81 -9.73 2.77
CA LEU A 305 -21.14 -9.07 4.02
C LEU A 305 -22.66 -9.17 4.26
N VAL A 306 -23.06 -9.72 5.41
CA VAL A 306 -24.46 -9.81 5.83
C VAL A 306 -24.70 -9.04 7.13
N ALA A 307 -25.83 -8.35 7.22
CA ALA A 307 -26.38 -7.81 8.46
C ALA A 307 -27.19 -8.88 9.19
N VAL A 308 -27.06 -8.90 10.51
CA VAL A 308 -27.88 -9.73 11.40
C VAL A 308 -29.16 -8.96 11.72
N ARG A 309 -30.30 -9.41 11.17
CA ARG A 309 -31.63 -8.85 11.47
C ARG A 309 -32.45 -9.81 12.34
N PRO A 310 -33.52 -9.34 12.99
CA PRO A 310 -34.47 -10.23 13.67
C PRO A 310 -35.08 -11.21 12.67
N GLY A 311 -34.74 -12.50 12.80
CA GLY A 311 -35.31 -13.59 11.99
C GLY A 311 -34.69 -13.82 10.60
N LEU A 312 -33.80 -12.94 10.11
CA LEU A 312 -33.11 -13.12 8.82
C LEU A 312 -31.69 -12.54 8.83
N LEU A 313 -30.90 -12.93 7.82
CA LEU A 313 -29.64 -12.30 7.45
C LEU A 313 -29.84 -11.52 6.16
N GLU A 314 -29.53 -10.24 6.17
CA GLU A 314 -29.67 -9.36 5.01
C GLU A 314 -28.32 -9.16 4.35
N THR A 315 -28.21 -9.45 3.05
CA THR A 315 -26.97 -9.24 2.31
C THR A 315 -26.78 -7.76 2.03
N LEU A 316 -25.69 -7.19 2.54
CA LEU A 316 -25.35 -5.78 2.35
C LEU A 316 -24.44 -5.55 1.14
N GLY A 317 -23.75 -6.59 0.69
CA GLY A 317 -22.88 -6.56 -0.49
C GLY A 317 -21.95 -7.76 -0.56
N GLY A 318 -21.25 -7.91 -1.67
CA GLY A 318 -20.27 -8.96 -1.87
C GLY A 318 -19.47 -8.77 -3.15
N PHE A 319 -18.41 -9.56 -3.31
CA PHE A 319 -17.53 -9.54 -4.46
C PHE A 319 -17.17 -10.97 -4.87
N GLY A 320 -16.87 -11.18 -6.16
CA GLY A 320 -16.45 -12.49 -6.68
C GLY A 320 -17.57 -13.54 -6.79
N LEU A 321 -18.84 -13.12 -6.76
CA LEU A 321 -20.02 -14.02 -6.69
C LEU A 321 -20.85 -14.12 -7.98
N GLY A 322 -20.44 -13.44 -9.06
CA GLY A 322 -21.23 -13.37 -10.30
C GLY A 322 -22.60 -12.70 -10.09
N GLN A 323 -23.67 -13.25 -10.72
CA GLN A 323 -25.05 -12.73 -10.64
C GLN A 323 -25.86 -13.27 -9.43
N SER A 324 -25.22 -13.99 -8.51
CA SER A 324 -25.88 -14.95 -7.63
C SER A 324 -25.59 -14.70 -6.15
N CYS A 325 -25.92 -13.51 -5.65
CA CYS A 325 -25.97 -13.26 -4.21
C CYS A 325 -27.42 -13.02 -3.77
N PRO A 326 -28.02 -13.88 -2.91
CA PRO A 326 -29.37 -13.64 -2.43
C PRO A 326 -29.41 -12.36 -1.61
N ARG A 327 -30.50 -11.58 -1.73
CA ARG A 327 -30.68 -10.35 -0.93
C ARG A 327 -30.89 -10.65 0.55
N GLN A 328 -31.51 -11.79 0.86
CA GLN A 328 -31.81 -12.22 2.22
C GLN A 328 -31.66 -13.73 2.34
N VAL A 329 -31.23 -14.18 3.51
CA VAL A 329 -31.07 -15.59 3.86
C VAL A 329 -31.73 -15.84 5.21
N SER A 330 -32.46 -16.94 5.34
CA SER A 330 -33.06 -17.32 6.62
C SER A 330 -32.00 -17.62 7.67
N ARG A 331 -32.32 -17.35 8.94
CA ARG A 331 -31.53 -17.83 10.08
C ARG A 331 -31.51 -19.35 10.13
N GLY A 332 -30.57 -19.91 10.90
CA GLY A 332 -30.48 -21.36 11.13
C GLY A 332 -29.34 -22.07 10.40
N ILE A 333 -28.44 -21.34 9.74
CA ILE A 333 -27.19 -21.91 9.24
C ILE A 333 -26.25 -22.03 10.44
N GLU A 334 -26.08 -23.25 10.94
CA GLU A 334 -25.44 -23.54 12.23
C GLU A 334 -24.09 -22.83 12.42
N VAL A 335 -23.22 -22.86 11.41
CA VAL A 335 -21.90 -22.23 11.49
C VAL A 335 -21.96 -20.69 11.58
N LEU A 336 -22.95 -20.06 10.93
CA LEU A 336 -23.18 -18.61 11.04
C LEU A 336 -23.79 -18.26 12.40
N GLU A 337 -24.77 -19.04 12.86
CA GLU A 337 -25.36 -18.85 14.19
C GLU A 337 -24.30 -19.00 15.29
N ARG A 338 -23.38 -19.95 15.12
CA ARG A 338 -22.23 -20.12 16.01
C ARG A 338 -21.32 -18.90 16.00
N ALA A 339 -20.99 -18.34 14.83
CA ALA A 339 -20.18 -17.13 14.74
C ALA A 339 -20.88 -15.92 15.40
N ILE A 340 -22.19 -15.77 15.19
CA ILE A 340 -23.01 -14.72 15.79
C ILE A 340 -23.06 -14.85 17.32
N ALA A 341 -23.31 -16.07 17.82
CA ALA A 341 -23.44 -16.32 19.26
C ALA A 341 -22.11 -16.23 20.01
N THR A 342 -21.05 -16.84 19.46
CA THR A 342 -19.72 -16.85 20.10
C THR A 342 -18.94 -15.56 19.90
N ARG A 343 -19.32 -14.74 18.89
CA ARG A 343 -18.67 -13.48 18.54
C ARG A 343 -17.18 -13.66 18.23
N ARG A 344 -16.84 -14.82 17.65
CA ARG A 344 -15.47 -15.18 17.27
C ARG A 344 -15.39 -15.51 15.79
N ALA A 345 -14.24 -15.20 15.21
CA ALA A 345 -13.87 -15.68 13.89
C ALA A 345 -13.86 -17.21 13.87
N ILE A 346 -14.37 -17.80 12.78
CA ILE A 346 -14.38 -19.24 12.57
C ILE A 346 -13.68 -19.52 11.24
N ARG A 347 -12.64 -20.36 11.29
CA ARG A 347 -12.01 -20.88 10.08
C ARG A 347 -12.82 -22.05 9.53
N CYS A 348 -13.09 -22.04 8.23
CA CYS A 348 -13.83 -23.11 7.59
C CYS A 348 -13.07 -24.44 7.61
N ALA A 349 -11.74 -24.44 7.75
CA ALA A 349 -10.95 -25.65 7.98
C ALA A 349 -11.38 -26.43 9.25
N ASP A 350 -11.85 -25.71 10.28
CA ASP A 350 -12.30 -26.28 11.55
C ASP A 350 -13.81 -26.62 11.55
N VAL A 351 -14.43 -26.61 10.37
CA VAL A 351 -15.86 -26.78 10.16
C VAL A 351 -16.11 -28.05 9.33
N GLU A 352 -17.11 -28.82 9.75
CA GLU A 352 -17.50 -30.03 9.04
C GLU A 352 -17.86 -29.74 7.58
N PRO A 353 -17.51 -30.62 6.62
CA PRO A 353 -17.77 -30.39 5.19
C PRO A 353 -19.23 -30.06 4.87
N GLU A 354 -20.19 -30.67 5.57
CA GLU A 354 -21.63 -30.41 5.39
C GLU A 354 -22.01 -28.98 5.79
N GLN A 355 -21.47 -28.48 6.90
CA GLN A 355 -21.67 -27.12 7.37
C GLN A 355 -20.99 -26.09 6.45
N ARG A 356 -19.84 -26.43 5.86
CA ARG A 356 -19.19 -25.61 4.81
C ARG A 356 -20.01 -25.57 3.52
N HIS A 357 -20.62 -26.69 3.14
CA HIS A 357 -21.51 -26.74 1.98
C HIS A 357 -22.78 -25.92 2.22
N ALA A 358 -23.29 -25.88 3.45
CA ALA A 358 -24.45 -25.07 3.82
C ALA A 358 -24.22 -23.56 3.64
N LEU A 359 -22.97 -23.09 3.65
CA LEU A 359 -22.62 -21.70 3.25
C LEU A 359 -22.86 -21.43 1.76
N GLY A 360 -23.19 -22.46 0.98
CA GLY A 360 -23.53 -22.41 -0.44
C GLY A 360 -24.62 -21.41 -0.79
N VAL A 361 -25.51 -21.12 0.16
CA VAL A 361 -26.56 -20.11 0.00
C VAL A 361 -26.01 -18.68 -0.04
N LEU A 362 -24.89 -18.39 0.62
CA LEU A 362 -24.21 -17.08 0.56
C LEU A 362 -23.13 -17.08 -0.52
N LEU A 363 -22.32 -18.14 -0.54
CA LEU A 363 -21.21 -18.31 -1.47
C LEU A 363 -21.55 -19.42 -2.45
N ALA A 364 -21.93 -19.09 -3.68
CA ALA A 364 -22.28 -20.10 -4.68
C ALA A 364 -21.20 -21.21 -4.78
N GLY A 365 -21.58 -22.45 -4.44
CA GLY A 365 -20.69 -23.61 -4.37
C GLY A 365 -20.14 -23.96 -2.98
N GLY A 366 -20.48 -23.21 -1.94
CA GLY A 366 -20.02 -23.42 -0.56
C GLY A 366 -18.68 -22.73 -0.27
N ALA A 367 -18.19 -22.88 0.96
CA ALA A 367 -16.86 -22.42 1.37
C ALA A 367 -15.82 -23.54 1.29
N GLY A 368 -14.62 -23.22 0.78
CA GLY A 368 -13.46 -24.09 0.85
C GLY A 368 -12.89 -24.23 2.27
N ALA A 369 -11.84 -25.01 2.43
CA ALA A 369 -11.12 -25.11 3.72
C ALA A 369 -10.47 -23.76 4.12
N ASP A 370 -10.07 -22.96 3.13
CA ASP A 370 -9.40 -21.67 3.33
C ASP A 370 -10.38 -20.51 3.59
N GLY A 371 -11.68 -20.78 3.66
CA GLY A 371 -12.68 -19.76 3.97
C GLY A 371 -12.69 -19.35 5.43
N GLU A 372 -13.20 -18.15 5.71
CA GLU A 372 -13.39 -17.65 7.07
C GLU A 372 -14.72 -16.93 7.26
N ILE A 373 -15.25 -17.04 8.48
CA ILE A 373 -16.46 -16.36 8.93
C ILE A 373 -16.04 -15.38 10.03
N LEU A 374 -16.23 -14.09 9.77
CA LEU A 374 -15.72 -12.99 10.59
C LEU A 374 -16.90 -12.14 11.10
N PRO A 375 -17.17 -12.11 12.42
CA PRO A 375 -18.27 -11.32 12.96
C PRO A 375 -17.93 -9.82 12.96
N LEU A 376 -18.94 -8.98 12.72
CA LEU A 376 -18.89 -7.53 12.90
C LEU A 376 -19.62 -7.17 14.18
N LEU A 377 -18.94 -6.44 15.07
CA LEU A 377 -19.46 -6.14 16.40
C LEU A 377 -19.74 -4.65 16.54
N GLU A 378 -20.84 -4.35 17.23
CA GLU A 378 -21.17 -3.03 17.73
C GLU A 378 -21.36 -3.14 19.25
N GLY A 379 -20.34 -2.69 20.00
CA GLY A 379 -20.22 -2.99 21.41
C GLY A 379 -20.18 -4.50 21.66
N GLU A 380 -21.15 -5.01 22.43
CA GLU A 380 -21.27 -6.43 22.77
C GLU A 380 -22.10 -7.23 21.75
N ALA A 381 -22.78 -6.57 20.80
CA ALA A 381 -23.69 -7.22 19.86
C ALA A 381 -22.98 -7.58 18.55
N CYS A 382 -23.26 -8.77 18.02
CA CYS A 382 -22.90 -9.12 16.65
C CYS A 382 -23.99 -8.61 15.70
N VAL A 383 -23.68 -7.55 14.96
CA VAL A 383 -24.61 -6.84 14.07
C VAL A 383 -24.46 -7.26 12.61
N GLY A 384 -23.37 -7.94 12.27
CA GLY A 384 -23.11 -8.44 10.93
C GLY A 384 -22.13 -9.61 10.93
N VAL A 385 -22.04 -10.29 9.81
CA VAL A 385 -21.04 -11.34 9.57
C VAL A 385 -20.50 -11.16 8.16
N PHE A 386 -19.19 -11.23 8.02
CA PHE A 386 -18.52 -11.38 6.74
C PHE A 386 -18.16 -12.84 6.53
N VAL A 387 -18.44 -13.38 5.34
CA VAL A 387 -18.07 -14.73 4.93
C VAL A 387 -17.17 -14.60 3.71
N GLY A 388 -15.89 -14.93 3.86
CA GLY A 388 -14.87 -14.87 2.82
C GLY A 388 -14.45 -16.28 2.40
N ASP A 389 -14.15 -16.46 1.12
CA ASP A 389 -13.69 -17.75 0.58
C ASP A 389 -12.82 -17.62 -0.67
N GLY A 390 -12.14 -18.71 -1.00
CA GLY A 390 -11.01 -18.79 -1.92
C GLY A 390 -9.71 -18.58 -1.17
N SER A 391 -8.63 -19.22 -1.64
CA SER A 391 -7.35 -19.24 -0.94
C SER A 391 -6.98 -17.84 -0.45
N LEU A 392 -6.91 -17.67 0.87
CA LEU A 392 -6.00 -16.68 1.43
C LEU A 392 -4.68 -16.87 0.69
N ARG A 393 -4.11 -15.81 0.11
CA ARG A 393 -2.74 -15.92 -0.42
C ARG A 393 -1.92 -16.59 0.69
N PRO A 394 -1.19 -17.69 0.41
CA PRO A 394 -0.59 -18.53 1.45
C PRO A 394 -0.02 -17.65 2.54
N GLY A 395 -0.65 -17.80 3.72
CA GLY A 395 -0.56 -17.19 5.05
C GLY A 395 -0.68 -15.66 5.24
N GLU A 396 -1.52 -14.99 4.47
CA GLU A 396 -2.17 -13.83 5.04
C GLU A 396 -2.86 -14.19 6.37
N SER A 397 -2.48 -13.53 7.45
CA SER A 397 -3.21 -13.62 8.71
C SER A 397 -4.43 -12.73 8.60
N THR A 398 -5.59 -13.36 8.47
CA THR A 398 -6.88 -12.69 8.58
C THR A 398 -7.09 -12.05 9.94
N ALA A 399 -6.20 -12.23 10.93
CA ALA A 399 -6.34 -11.63 12.26
C ALA A 399 -6.48 -10.11 12.20
N ALA A 400 -5.71 -9.42 11.34
CA ALA A 400 -5.84 -7.97 11.18
C ALA A 400 -7.19 -7.59 10.57
N LEU A 401 -7.63 -8.31 9.54
CA LEU A 401 -8.94 -8.13 8.91
C LEU A 401 -10.10 -8.50 9.85
N ALA A 402 -9.94 -9.52 10.67
CA ALA A 402 -10.90 -9.97 11.68
C ALA A 402 -11.02 -8.92 12.79
N MET A 403 -9.90 -8.33 13.24
CA MET A 403 -9.90 -7.22 14.18
C MET A 403 -10.57 -5.98 13.58
N LEU A 404 -10.30 -5.68 12.30
CA LEU A 404 -10.94 -4.59 11.58
C LEU A 404 -12.46 -4.78 11.50
N LEU A 405 -12.90 -5.95 11.03
CA LEU A 405 -14.31 -6.31 10.90
C LEU A 405 -15.03 -6.32 12.25
N ALA A 406 -14.40 -6.88 13.29
CA ALA A 406 -14.94 -6.87 14.64
C ALA A 406 -15.18 -5.45 15.17
N ARG A 407 -14.45 -4.44 14.68
CA ARG A 407 -14.63 -3.02 15.05
C ARG A 407 -15.46 -2.22 14.05
N SER A 408 -15.97 -2.85 13.00
CA SER A 408 -16.69 -2.19 11.90
C SER A 408 -18.21 -2.36 11.99
N GLY A 409 -18.78 -2.58 13.18
CA GLY A 409 -20.24 -2.77 13.34
C GLY A 409 -21.07 -1.60 12.82
N THR A 410 -20.57 -0.37 12.96
CA THR A 410 -21.22 0.87 12.47
C THR A 410 -21.46 0.87 10.96
N VAL A 411 -20.69 0.08 10.20
CA VAL A 411 -20.77 -0.05 8.74
C VAL A 411 -22.06 -0.75 8.28
N VAL A 412 -22.71 -1.52 9.17
CA VAL A 412 -23.97 -2.20 8.86
C VAL A 412 -25.09 -1.18 8.59
N GLY A 413 -25.12 -0.06 9.34
CA GLY A 413 -26.21 0.92 9.31
C GLY A 413 -27.50 0.34 9.92
N HIS A 414 -28.15 1.10 10.79
CA HIS A 414 -29.38 0.64 11.46
C HIS A 414 -30.53 0.44 10.49
#